data_AF-A0A1A8BVN0-F1
#
_entry.id   AF-A0A1A8BVN0-F1
#
_cell.length_a   1.000
_cell.length_b   1.000
_cell.length_c   1.000
_cell.angle_alpha   90.00
_cell.angle_beta   90.00
_cell.angle_gamma   90.00
#
_symmetry.space_group_name_H-M   'P 1'
#
loop_
_entity.id
_entity.type
_entity.pdbx_description
1 polymer ?
#
loop_
_entity_poly.entity_id
_entity_poly.type
_entity_poly.pdbx_seq_one_letter_code
_entity_poly.pdbx_strand_id
1 'polypeptide(L)'
;NASYRATVLEMFPNIKVLDGERVVGRGSDLYQLCKDIDDTIKGSYKNGQLVEHPDCKPWVEDSYWEIKRSNNAIIEEAYKQFNDVLHECRLLNNRATHVISQTERSMSLKKQPKQYAL
;
A
#
# COMPACT_ATOMS: atom_id res chain seq x y z
N ASN A 1 -13.85 18.31 0.31
CA ASN A 1 -14.94 17.70 1.10
C ASN A 1 -15.58 18.80 1.95
N ALA A 2 -16.65 19.45 1.47
CA ALA A 2 -17.13 20.71 2.05
C ALA A 2 -17.81 20.55 3.42
N SER A 3 -18.43 19.38 3.69
CA SER A 3 -19.08 19.10 4.97
C SER A 3 -18.08 19.00 6.12
N TYR A 4 -16.97 18.28 5.92
CA TYR A 4 -15.88 18.16 6.89
C TYR A 4 -15.36 19.53 7.33
N ARG A 5 -15.05 20.41 6.37
CA ARG A 5 -14.58 21.77 6.67
C ARG A 5 -15.60 22.56 7.47
N ALA A 6 -16.88 22.51 7.12
CA ALA A 6 -17.94 23.22 7.83
C ALA A 6 -18.08 22.75 9.28
N THR A 7 -18.13 21.43 9.51
CA THR A 7 -18.26 20.85 10.86
C THR A 7 -17.08 21.21 11.76
N VAL A 8 -15.86 21.18 11.24
CA VAL A 8 -14.66 21.52 12.04
C VAL A 8 -14.65 23.00 12.42
N LEU A 9 -15.02 23.90 11.50
CA LEU A 9 -15.12 25.33 11.78
C LEU A 9 -16.20 25.67 12.80
N GLU A 10 -17.30 24.91 12.81
CA GLU A 10 -18.37 25.06 13.80
C GLU A 10 -17.91 24.62 15.21
N MET A 11 -17.20 23.49 15.30
CA MET A 11 -16.67 23.00 16.58
C MET A 11 -15.53 23.88 17.14
N PHE A 12 -14.72 24.45 16.25
CA PHE A 12 -13.53 25.23 16.63
C PHE A 12 -13.55 26.62 15.96
N PRO A 13 -14.34 27.58 16.46
CA PRO A 13 -14.55 28.88 15.80
C PRO A 13 -13.28 29.73 15.70
N ASN A 14 -12.24 29.42 16.48
CA ASN A 14 -10.97 30.15 16.50
C ASN A 14 -9.85 29.45 15.71
N ILE A 15 -10.15 28.35 15.01
CA ILE A 15 -9.15 27.62 14.23
C ILE A 15 -8.67 28.50 13.05
N LYS A 16 -7.36 28.69 12.94
CA LYS A 16 -6.75 29.54 11.91
C LYS A 16 -6.32 28.77 10.66
N VAL A 17 -5.99 27.49 10.83
CA VAL A 17 -5.46 26.62 9.79
C VAL A 17 -6.12 25.24 9.92
N LEU A 18 -6.57 24.69 8.79
CA LEU A 18 -7.13 23.34 8.68
C LEU A 18 -6.42 22.63 7.53
N ASP A 19 -5.84 21.46 7.79
CA ASP A 19 -5.12 20.65 6.79
C ASP A 19 -4.02 21.41 6.02
N GLY A 20 -3.37 22.37 6.70
CA GLY A 20 -2.34 23.23 6.10
C GLY A 20 -2.90 24.43 5.32
N GLU A 21 -4.21 24.52 5.12
CA GLU A 21 -4.87 25.67 4.51
C GLU A 21 -5.33 26.68 5.56
N ARG A 22 -5.05 27.97 5.34
CA ARG A 22 -5.59 29.04 6.18
C ARG A 22 -7.10 29.17 5.94
N VAL A 23 -7.88 29.07 7.01
CA VAL A 23 -9.36 29.10 6.93
C VAL A 23 -9.99 30.41 7.37
N VAL A 24 -9.23 31.30 8.03
CA VAL A 24 -9.69 32.65 8.48
C VAL A 24 -8.57 33.70 8.35
N GLY A 25 -8.95 34.98 8.34
CA GLY A 25 -8.03 36.13 8.25
C GLY A 25 -7.80 36.63 6.81
N ARG A 26 -7.39 37.90 6.67
CA ARG A 26 -7.21 38.53 5.35
C ARG A 26 -5.88 38.12 4.74
N GLY A 27 -5.83 38.02 3.41
CA GLY A 27 -4.57 37.78 2.70
C GLY A 27 -3.51 38.85 2.97
N SER A 28 -3.94 40.10 3.18
CA SER A 28 -3.07 41.22 3.55
C SER A 28 -2.33 41.01 4.86
N ASP A 29 -2.97 40.37 5.85
CA ASP A 29 -2.38 40.14 7.17
C ASP A 29 -1.25 39.10 7.07
N LEU A 30 -1.43 38.06 6.22
CA LEU A 30 -0.34 37.12 5.91
C LEU A 30 0.80 37.81 5.16
N TYR A 31 0.48 38.62 4.15
CA TYR A 31 1.48 39.35 3.40
C TYR A 31 2.32 40.25 4.30
N GLN A 32 1.67 41.00 5.20
CA GLN A 32 2.36 41.85 6.17
C GLN A 32 3.24 41.03 7.11
N LEU A 33 2.76 39.90 7.62
CA LEU A 33 3.58 39.00 8.43
C LEU A 33 4.83 38.51 7.69
N CYS A 34 4.68 38.09 6.43
CA CYS A 34 5.82 37.66 5.61
C CYS A 34 6.82 38.81 5.42
N LYS A 35 6.33 40.03 5.20
CA LYS A 35 7.16 41.22 5.08
C LYS A 35 7.90 41.54 6.38
N ASP A 36 7.22 41.50 7.52
CA ASP A 36 7.81 41.77 8.82
C ASP A 36 8.90 40.75 9.17
N ILE A 37 8.68 39.47 8.84
CA ILE A 37 9.69 38.40 8.97
C ILE A 37 10.90 38.70 8.08
N ASP A 38 10.68 39.02 6.81
CA ASP A 38 11.74 39.34 5.85
C ASP A 38 12.56 40.56 6.28
N ASP A 39 11.90 41.63 6.75
CA ASP A 39 12.55 42.83 7.27
C ASP A 39 13.37 42.54 8.55
N THR A 40 12.87 41.66 9.41
CA THR A 40 13.57 41.20 10.63
C THR A 40 14.81 40.37 10.29
N ILE A 41 14.68 39.44 9.35
CA ILE A 41 15.78 38.63 8.82
C ILE A 41 16.82 39.55 8.19
N LYS A 42 16.44 40.40 7.23
CA LYS A 42 17.34 41.37 6.57
C LYS A 42 18.00 42.33 7.57
N GLY A 43 17.26 42.76 8.59
CA GLY A 43 17.75 43.57 9.70
C GLY A 43 18.89 42.92 10.48
N SER A 44 18.85 41.60 10.62
CA SER A 44 19.81 40.80 11.38
C SER A 44 21.11 40.53 10.61
N TYR A 45 21.09 40.55 9.28
CA TYR A 45 22.26 40.29 8.41
C TYR A 45 23.02 41.54 7.94
N LYS A 46 22.71 42.73 8.49
CA LYS A 46 23.32 44.01 8.08
C LYS A 46 24.85 44.10 8.31
N ASN A 47 25.43 43.16 9.06
CA ASN A 47 26.88 43.08 9.31
C ASN A 47 27.60 42.00 8.49
N GLY A 48 27.03 41.55 7.36
CA GLY A 48 27.79 40.95 6.26
C GLY A 48 28.46 39.59 6.49
N GLN A 49 28.35 38.98 7.67
CA GLN A 49 28.76 37.59 7.88
C GLN A 49 27.50 36.74 7.99
N LEU A 50 27.15 36.07 6.89
CA LEU A 50 26.39 34.83 6.97
C LEU A 50 27.21 33.91 7.87
N VAL A 51 26.77 33.72 9.11
CA VAL A 51 27.31 32.67 9.96
C VAL A 51 27.12 31.38 9.16
N GLU A 52 28.22 30.79 8.69
CA GLU A 52 28.18 29.47 8.08
C GLU A 52 27.65 28.51 9.14
N HIS A 53 26.35 28.24 9.04
CA HIS A 53 25.75 27.21 9.85
C HIS A 53 26.28 25.88 9.31
N PRO A 54 26.82 25.01 10.18
CA PRO A 54 27.22 23.69 9.74
C PRO A 54 26.02 23.03 9.05
N ASP A 55 26.30 22.32 7.95
CA ASP A 55 25.28 21.64 7.14
C ASP A 55 24.26 20.94 8.05
N CYS A 56 22.99 21.23 7.79
CA CYS A 56 21.91 20.61 8.55
C CYS A 56 22.05 19.09 8.43
N LYS A 57 22.24 18.42 9.58
CA LYS A 57 22.24 16.96 9.61
C LYS A 57 20.93 16.44 9.04
N PRO A 58 20.95 15.31 8.30
CA PRO A 58 19.73 14.67 7.82
C PRO A 58 18.72 14.50 8.96
N TRP A 59 17.45 14.83 8.70
CA TRP A 59 16.37 14.72 9.69
C TRP A 59 16.15 13.28 10.18
N VAL A 60 16.48 12.32 9.32
CA VAL A 60 16.43 10.89 9.59
C VAL A 60 17.66 10.21 8.99
N GLU A 61 18.02 9.05 9.53
CA GLU A 61 19.06 8.19 8.96
C GLU A 61 18.68 7.73 7.54
N ASP A 62 19.67 7.47 6.69
CA ASP A 62 19.45 7.04 5.31
C ASP A 62 18.58 5.77 5.21
N SER A 63 18.67 4.90 6.21
CA SER A 63 17.91 3.65 6.29
C SER A 63 16.51 3.79 6.92
N TYR A 64 16.11 5.00 7.34
CA TYR A 64 14.84 5.19 8.05
C TYR A 64 13.62 4.73 7.24
N TRP A 65 13.66 4.93 5.92
CA TRP A 65 12.60 4.50 5.00
C TRP A 65 12.82 3.10 4.42
N GLU A 66 13.92 2.43 4.75
CA GLU A 66 14.15 1.08 4.29
C GLU A 66 13.16 0.12 4.96
N ILE A 67 12.41 -0.61 4.12
CA ILE A 67 11.53 -1.67 4.59
C ILE A 67 12.43 -2.81 5.08
N LYS A 68 12.57 -2.94 6.40
CA LYS A 68 13.17 -4.12 7.02
C LYS A 68 12.33 -5.33 6.63
N ARG A 69 12.81 -6.13 5.68
CA ARG A 69 12.20 -7.43 5.34
C ARG A 69 12.38 -8.37 6.52
N SER A 70 11.50 -8.29 7.51
CA SER A 70 11.48 -9.21 8.63
C SER A 70 10.88 -10.55 8.21
N ASN A 71 11.68 -11.61 8.39
CA ASN A 71 11.36 -13.04 8.33
C ASN A 71 10.87 -13.61 7.00
N ASN A 72 11.82 -14.21 6.27
CA ASN A 72 11.59 -15.13 5.14
C ASN A 72 10.65 -16.30 5.48
N ALA A 73 10.42 -16.59 6.77
CA ALA A 73 9.55 -17.67 7.23
C ALA A 73 8.12 -17.56 6.66
N ILE A 74 7.54 -16.35 6.56
CA ILE A 74 6.20 -16.16 6.00
C ILE A 74 6.19 -16.51 4.51
N ILE A 75 7.24 -16.11 3.79
CA ILE A 75 7.38 -16.37 2.36
C ILE A 75 7.58 -17.87 2.12
N GLU A 76 8.48 -18.51 2.87
CA GLU A 76 8.75 -19.95 2.80
C GLU A 76 7.50 -20.79 3.11
N GLU A 77 6.73 -20.40 4.13
CA GLU A 77 5.48 -21.08 4.48
C GLU A 77 4.42 -20.91 3.39
N ALA A 78 4.29 -19.71 2.82
CA ALA A 78 3.38 -19.48 1.69
C ALA A 78 3.76 -20.32 0.47
N TYR A 79 5.06 -20.44 0.15
CA TYR A 79 5.53 -21.32 -0.92
C TYR A 79 5.22 -22.78 -0.64
N LYS A 80 5.41 -23.25 0.60
CA LYS A 80 5.09 -24.62 0.98
C LYS A 80 3.60 -24.91 0.81
N GLN A 81 2.74 -24.08 1.41
CA GLN A 81 1.28 -24.25 1.32
C GLN A 81 0.79 -24.23 -0.13
N PHE A 82 1.33 -23.36 -0.97
CA PHE A 82 0.99 -23.32 -2.39
C PHE A 82 1.38 -24.61 -3.12
N ASN A 83 2.58 -25.15 -2.85
CA ASN A 83 3.02 -26.40 -3.47
C ASN A 83 2.21 -27.61 -3.00
N ASP A 84 1.80 -27.64 -1.73
CA ASP A 84 0.93 -28.69 -1.18
C ASP A 84 -0.41 -28.72 -1.91
N VAL A 85 -1.05 -27.56 -2.12
CA VAL A 85 -2.30 -27.45 -2.89
C VAL A 85 -2.12 -27.92 -4.34
N LEU A 86 -1.03 -27.53 -5.01
CA LEU A 86 -0.74 -27.99 -6.37
C LEU A 86 -0.56 -29.51 -6.44
N HIS A 87 0.06 -30.11 -5.42
CA HIS A 87 0.24 -31.55 -5.34
C HIS A 87 -1.11 -32.27 -5.22
N GLU A 88 -1.99 -31.79 -4.34
CA GLU A 88 -3.33 -32.33 -4.17
C GLU A 88 -4.16 -32.23 -5.46
N CYS A 89 -4.11 -31.10 -6.17
CA CYS A 89 -4.79 -30.94 -7.45
C CYS A 89 -4.33 -31.97 -8.48
N ARG A 90 -3.01 -32.23 -8.57
CA ARG A 90 -2.46 -33.24 -9.49
C ARG A 90 -2.91 -34.65 -9.11
N LEU A 91 -2.90 -34.99 -7.83
CA LEU A 91 -3.39 -36.29 -7.35
C LEU A 91 -4.86 -36.49 -7.68
N LEU A 92 -5.69 -35.47 -7.44
CA LEU A 92 -7.12 -35.52 -7.73
C LEU A 92 -7.37 -35.69 -9.24
N ASN A 93 -6.66 -34.93 -10.08
CA ASN A 93 -6.78 -35.02 -11.53
C ASN A 93 -6.38 -36.40 -12.06
N ASN A 94 -5.32 -36.99 -11.53
CA ASN A 94 -4.89 -38.35 -11.90
C ASN A 94 -5.93 -39.40 -11.50
N ARG A 95 -6.51 -39.28 -10.30
CA ARG A 95 -7.58 -40.17 -9.83
C ARG A 95 -8.83 -40.06 -10.71
N ALA A 96 -9.25 -38.84 -11.03
CA ALA A 96 -10.38 -38.59 -11.91
C ALA A 96 -10.15 -39.22 -13.30
N THR A 97 -8.98 -38.99 -13.89
CA THR A 97 -8.57 -39.58 -15.17
C THR A 97 -8.62 -41.12 -15.14
N HIS A 98 -8.12 -41.72 -14.05
CA HIS A 98 -8.17 -43.17 -13.89
C HIS A 98 -9.61 -43.70 -13.87
N VAL A 99 -10.49 -43.10 -13.05
CA VAL A 99 -11.91 -43.51 -12.94
C VAL A 99 -12.65 -43.33 -14.27
N ILE A 100 -12.41 -42.25 -14.99
CA ILE A 100 -12.96 -42.02 -16.34
C ILE A 100 -12.54 -43.17 -17.28
N SER A 101 -11.24 -43.46 -17.36
CA SER A 101 -10.73 -44.51 -18.24
C SER A 101 -11.27 -45.91 -17.90
N GLN A 102 -11.45 -46.21 -16.60
CA GLN A 102 -12.06 -47.46 -16.14
C GLN A 102 -13.52 -47.55 -16.61
N THR A 103 -14.27 -46.47 -16.41
CA THR A 103 -15.69 -46.38 -16.77
C THR A 103 -15.88 -46.53 -18.28
N GLU A 104 -15.07 -45.84 -19.09
CA GLU A 104 -15.10 -45.93 -20.56
C GLU A 104 -14.83 -47.35 -21.06
N ARG A 105 -13.85 -48.04 -20.47
CA ARG A 105 -13.56 -49.46 -20.78
C ARG A 105 -14.73 -50.36 -20.42
N SER A 106 -15.29 -50.22 -19.20
CA SER A 106 -16.45 -51.01 -18.77
C SER A 106 -17.69 -50.76 -19.64
N MET A 107 -17.91 -49.53 -20.09
CA MET A 107 -19.00 -49.16 -20.99
C MET A 107 -18.79 -49.70 -22.41
N SER A 108 -17.56 -49.72 -22.91
CA SER A 108 -17.23 -50.29 -24.22
C SER A 108 -17.46 -51.80 -24.26
N LEU A 109 -17.13 -52.52 -23.18
CA LEU A 109 -17.40 -53.96 -23.05
C LEU A 109 -18.90 -54.28 -23.04
N LYS A 110 -19.73 -53.41 -22.45
CA LYS A 110 -21.20 -53.57 -22.44
C LYS A 110 -21.87 -53.30 -23.80
N LYS A 111 -21.19 -52.63 -24.73
CA LYS A 111 -21.72 -52.31 -26.08
C LYS A 111 -21.40 -53.37 -27.14
N GLN A 112 -20.74 -54.48 -26.80
CA GLN A 112 -20.58 -55.57 -27.77
C GLN A 112 -21.95 -56.22 -28.08
N PRO A 113 -22.35 -56.29 -29.37
CA PRO A 113 -23.58 -56.99 -29.73
C PRO A 113 -23.41 -58.48 -29.45
N LYS A 114 -24.38 -59.06 -28.73
CA LYS A 114 -24.46 -60.51 -28.57
C LYS A 114 -24.64 -61.14 -29.94
N GLN A 115 -23.59 -61.68 -30.53
CA GLN A 115 -23.72 -62.58 -31.66
C GLN A 115 -24.37 -63.86 -31.15
N TYR A 116 -25.67 -63.98 -31.40
CA TYR A 116 -26.38 -65.25 -31.29
C TYR A 116 -25.98 -66.09 -32.50
N ALA A 117 -25.14 -67.10 -32.28
CA ALA A 117 -24.89 -68.14 -33.26
C ALA A 117 -26.13 -69.06 -33.31
N LEU A 118 -26.66 -69.26 -34.52
CA LEU A 118 -27.58 -70.33 -34.89
C LEU A 118 -26.79 -71.46 -35.55
#